data_AF-A0A0J6NIE9-F1
#
_entry.id   AF-A0A0J6NIE9-F1
#
_cell.length_a   1.000
_cell.length_b   1.000
_cell.length_c   1.000
_cell.angle_alpha   90.00
_cell.angle_beta   90.00
_cell.angle_gamma   90.00
#
_symmetry.space_group_name_H-M   'P 1'
#
loop_
_entity.id
_entity.type
_entity.pdbx_description
1 polymer ?
#
loop_
_entity_poly.entity_id
_entity_poly.type
_entity_poly.pdbx_seq_one_letter_code
_entity_poly.pdbx_strand_id
1 'polypeptide(L)'
;MSVSPAFRLLPLLPLLLAACANNAPDKPFADFDDAARSVTQSSAGTLARIQQNTRLNAVLTAPNAPLRADTFRPQAGNGASYDLGPALGQLQATLDALEKYARTLRSLAGDREAEARVDAAAQDLSDSVQDLKLRGGDETAAKILATAADALGRQLTTAQRKNALRNTMATAQPGLELLAASSHRALSALPGYLSVLRDSLLRHANFSRPRYGSWERYQFDLAIADRLREFEQIEAALQASDKAIQAFPDTNRQLLQSLDAPQSKLQALRDFAAEARRLRNFYRDLPAK
;
A
#
# COMPACT_ATOMS: atom_id res chain seq x y z
N MET A 1 51.83 38.73 16.64
CA MET A 1 51.22 37.41 16.42
C MET A 1 49.84 37.47 17.07
N SER A 2 48.69 37.16 16.49
CA SER A 2 48.30 36.65 15.18
C SER A 2 46.78 36.82 15.11
N VAL A 3 46.31 37.60 14.13
CA VAL A 3 45.10 37.44 13.32
C VAL A 3 43.72 37.33 14.02
N SER A 4 42.94 38.41 13.88
CA SER A 4 41.48 38.45 13.95
C SER A 4 40.83 37.52 12.91
N PRO A 5 39.78 36.74 13.22
CA PRO A 5 38.99 36.09 12.20
C PRO A 5 37.93 37.07 11.67
N ALA A 6 38.09 37.42 10.40
CA ALA A 6 37.13 38.16 9.60
C ALA A 6 35.78 37.41 9.54
N PHE A 7 34.69 38.13 9.81
CA PHE A 7 33.33 37.76 9.42
C PHE A 7 33.29 37.56 7.90
N ARG A 8 33.25 36.30 7.44
CA ARG A 8 32.89 35.96 6.05
C ARG A 8 31.39 35.69 6.00
N LEU A 9 30.64 36.69 5.55
CA LEU A 9 29.31 36.52 4.99
C LEU A 9 29.42 35.60 3.76
N LEU A 10 28.90 34.38 3.87
CA LEU A 10 28.66 33.48 2.74
C LEU A 10 27.39 33.94 2.03
N PRO A 11 27.43 34.33 0.74
CA PRO A 11 26.22 34.50 -0.03
C PRO A 11 25.65 33.11 -0.35
N LEU A 12 24.46 32.81 0.18
CA LEU A 12 23.64 31.68 -0.25
C LEU A 12 23.23 31.91 -1.71
N LEU A 13 24.03 31.32 -2.61
CA LEU A 13 23.75 31.17 -4.03
C LEU A 13 22.39 30.47 -4.23
N PRO A 14 21.48 31.04 -5.05
CA PRO A 14 20.27 30.35 -5.48
C PRO A 14 20.66 29.40 -6.62
N LEU A 15 21.09 28.18 -6.28
CA LEU A 15 21.41 27.17 -7.28
C LEU A 15 20.15 26.36 -7.64
N LEU A 16 19.66 26.68 -8.84
CA LEU A 16 19.22 25.72 -9.87
C LEU A 16 17.97 24.89 -9.57
N LEU A 17 16.80 25.45 -9.90
CA LEU A 17 15.70 24.69 -10.50
C LEU A 17 15.44 25.17 -11.93
N ALA A 18 16.50 25.24 -12.73
CA ALA A 18 16.39 25.12 -14.17
C ALA A 18 16.49 23.62 -14.53
N ALA A 19 15.50 22.82 -14.10
CA ALA A 19 15.28 21.49 -14.63
C ALA A 19 14.43 21.62 -15.91
N CYS A 20 14.98 22.30 -16.91
CA CYS A 20 14.42 22.31 -18.25
C CYS A 20 14.73 20.95 -18.91
N ALA A 21 13.66 20.25 -19.27
CA ALA A 21 13.56 19.41 -20.47
C ALA A 21 14.64 18.33 -20.67
N ASN A 22 14.60 17.29 -19.85
CA ASN A 22 14.96 15.94 -20.30
C ASN A 22 14.03 14.92 -19.61
N ASN A 23 12.73 15.04 -19.88
CA ASN A 23 11.78 14.01 -19.49
C ASN A 23 11.85 12.90 -20.55
N ALA A 24 12.64 11.87 -20.29
CA ALA A 24 12.50 10.62 -21.02
C ALA A 24 11.01 10.20 -21.01
N PRO A 25 10.45 9.75 -22.15
CA PRO A 25 9.02 9.44 -22.28
C PRO A 25 8.51 8.41 -21.25
N ASP A 26 9.41 7.63 -20.66
CA ASP A 26 9.08 6.52 -19.76
C ASP A 26 9.07 6.93 -18.28
N LYS A 27 9.58 8.12 -17.96
CA LYS A 27 9.72 8.61 -16.57
C LYS A 27 8.38 8.59 -15.80
N PRO A 28 7.24 9.03 -16.37
CA PRO A 28 5.96 8.96 -15.67
C PRO A 28 5.54 7.53 -15.29
N PHE A 29 5.85 6.53 -16.13
CA PHE A 29 5.54 5.13 -15.87
C PHE A 29 6.47 4.52 -14.82
N ALA A 30 7.75 4.93 -14.82
CA ALA A 30 8.69 4.57 -13.76
C ALA A 30 8.28 5.16 -12.40
N ASP A 31 7.90 6.45 -12.36
CA ASP A 31 7.42 7.11 -11.14
C ASP A 31 6.14 6.45 -10.62
N PHE A 32 5.26 5.98 -11.52
CA PHE A 32 4.03 5.26 -11.15
C PHE A 32 4.31 3.87 -10.56
N ASP A 33 5.15 3.07 -11.20
CA ASP A 33 5.58 1.75 -10.68
C ASP A 33 6.29 1.87 -9.33
N ASP A 34 7.22 2.83 -9.18
CA ASP A 34 7.92 3.05 -7.91
C ASP A 34 6.97 3.50 -6.79
N ALA A 35 5.97 4.33 -7.11
CA ALA A 35 4.94 4.73 -6.17
C ALA A 35 4.02 3.54 -5.79
N ALA A 36 3.56 2.75 -6.76
CA ALA A 36 2.72 1.58 -6.51
C ALA A 36 3.43 0.55 -5.62
N ARG A 37 4.69 0.23 -5.94
CA ARG A 37 5.54 -0.64 -5.12
C ARG A 37 5.72 -0.12 -3.70
N SER A 38 5.94 1.18 -3.55
CA SER A 38 6.09 1.80 -2.23
C SER A 38 4.81 1.68 -1.41
N VAL A 39 3.63 1.84 -2.03
CA VAL A 39 2.33 1.63 -1.36
C VAL A 39 2.17 0.16 -0.95
N THR A 40 2.44 -0.79 -1.84
CA THR A 40 2.31 -2.23 -1.55
C THR A 40 3.24 -2.69 -0.42
N GLN A 41 4.52 -2.35 -0.50
CA GLN A 41 5.51 -2.70 0.53
C GLN A 41 5.18 -2.09 1.89
N SER A 42 4.77 -0.82 1.89
CA SER A 42 4.36 -0.12 3.11
C SER A 42 3.11 -0.81 3.69
N SER A 43 2.09 -1.03 2.88
CA SER A 43 0.83 -1.66 3.32
C SER A 43 1.03 -3.06 3.89
N ALA A 44 1.88 -3.90 3.28
CA ALA A 44 2.20 -5.24 3.76
C ALA A 44 2.70 -5.23 5.23
N GLY A 45 3.48 -4.21 5.61
CA GLY A 45 3.90 -3.99 6.99
C GLY A 45 2.73 -3.77 7.96
N THR A 46 1.72 -3.00 7.56
CA THR A 46 0.48 -2.82 8.35
C THR A 46 -0.32 -4.11 8.43
N LEU A 47 -0.50 -4.83 7.32
CA LEU A 47 -1.28 -6.06 7.33
C LEU A 47 -0.66 -7.11 8.26
N ALA A 48 0.67 -7.23 8.26
CA ALA A 48 1.39 -8.09 9.20
C ALA A 48 1.21 -7.66 10.66
N ARG A 49 1.22 -6.35 10.94
CA ARG A 49 0.97 -5.81 12.30
C ARG A 49 -0.47 -6.04 12.76
N ILE A 50 -1.45 -5.94 11.87
CA ILE A 50 -2.85 -6.29 12.19
C ILE A 50 -2.93 -7.77 12.54
N GLN A 51 -2.39 -8.65 11.70
CA GLN A 51 -2.37 -10.10 11.98
C GLN A 51 -1.71 -10.42 13.32
N GLN A 52 -0.59 -9.76 13.64
CA GLN A 52 0.08 -9.94 14.92
C GLN A 52 -0.79 -9.49 16.09
N ASN A 53 -1.46 -8.34 15.99
CA ASN A 53 -2.36 -7.87 17.04
C ASN A 53 -3.61 -8.76 17.19
N THR A 54 -4.11 -9.35 16.11
CA THR A 54 -5.18 -10.36 16.15
C THR A 54 -4.75 -11.61 16.91
N ARG A 55 -3.51 -12.09 16.71
CA ARG A 55 -2.97 -13.22 17.47
C ARG A 55 -2.80 -12.88 18.95
N LEU A 56 -2.30 -11.69 19.27
CA LEU A 56 -2.19 -11.22 20.65
C LEU A 56 -3.57 -11.13 21.32
N ASN A 57 -4.56 -10.59 20.61
CA ASN A 57 -5.94 -10.56 21.07
C ASN A 57 -6.46 -11.96 21.40
N ALA A 58 -6.23 -12.95 20.53
CA ALA A 58 -6.63 -14.33 20.79
C ALA A 58 -6.00 -14.92 22.06
N VAL A 59 -4.78 -14.51 22.41
CA VAL A 59 -4.14 -14.89 23.68
C VAL A 59 -4.81 -14.18 24.86
N LEU A 60 -5.11 -12.89 24.73
CA LEU A 60 -5.74 -12.09 25.79
C LEU A 60 -7.17 -12.53 26.10
N THR A 61 -7.89 -13.07 25.12
CA THR A 61 -9.28 -13.50 25.24
C THR A 61 -9.42 -15.02 25.45
N ALA A 62 -8.32 -15.78 25.44
CA ALA A 62 -8.37 -17.21 25.63
C ALA A 62 -8.95 -17.57 27.02
N PRO A 63 -9.91 -18.51 27.10
CA PRO A 63 -10.49 -18.92 28.38
C PRO A 63 -9.44 -19.62 29.25
N ASN A 64 -9.58 -19.47 30.57
CA ASN A 64 -8.79 -20.23 31.55
C ASN A 64 -9.32 -21.69 31.64
N ALA A 65 -9.03 -22.48 30.60
CA ALA A 65 -9.46 -23.87 30.43
C ALA A 65 -8.34 -24.69 29.75
N PRO A 66 -8.40 -26.04 29.76
CA PRO A 66 -7.44 -26.87 29.05
C PRO A 66 -7.31 -26.47 27.56
N LEU A 67 -6.07 -26.40 27.08
CA LEU A 67 -5.77 -25.97 25.71
C LEU A 67 -6.25 -27.00 24.68
N ARG A 68 -6.84 -26.50 23.60
CA ARG A 68 -7.37 -27.23 22.44
C ARG A 68 -6.99 -26.49 21.15
N ALA A 69 -7.17 -27.15 20.01
CA ALA A 69 -6.85 -26.57 18.70
C ALA A 69 -7.60 -25.24 18.41
N ASP A 70 -8.72 -24.99 19.08
CA ASP A 70 -9.56 -23.81 18.93
C ASP A 70 -9.41 -22.77 20.06
N THR A 71 -8.52 -22.98 21.03
CA THR A 71 -8.37 -22.09 22.20
C THR A 71 -7.98 -20.66 21.83
N PHE A 72 -7.15 -20.48 20.81
CA PHE A 72 -6.63 -19.18 20.40
C PHE A 72 -7.34 -18.65 19.16
N ARG A 73 -8.66 -18.81 19.09
CA ARG A 73 -9.47 -18.13 18.07
C ARG A 73 -9.65 -16.65 18.44
N PRO A 74 -9.49 -15.70 17.50
CA PRO A 74 -9.72 -14.30 17.77
C PRO A 74 -11.18 -14.05 18.16
N GLN A 75 -11.40 -13.32 19.25
CA GLN A 75 -12.73 -13.05 19.78
C GLN A 75 -12.98 -11.55 19.96
N ALA A 76 -14.17 -11.12 19.57
CA ALA A 76 -14.67 -9.79 19.84
C ALA A 76 -15.00 -9.63 21.33
N GLY A 77 -15.21 -8.39 21.77
CA GLY A 77 -15.50 -8.09 23.18
C GLY A 77 -16.78 -8.74 23.73
N ASN A 78 -17.67 -9.21 22.85
CA ASN A 78 -18.88 -9.96 23.17
C ASN A 78 -18.68 -11.50 23.10
N GLY A 79 -17.46 -11.98 22.88
CA GLY A 79 -17.13 -13.40 22.74
C GLY A 79 -17.33 -14.00 21.35
N ALA A 80 -17.83 -13.22 20.37
CA ALA A 80 -18.00 -13.71 19.00
C ALA A 80 -16.63 -13.91 18.31
N SER A 81 -16.44 -15.06 17.67
CA SER A 81 -15.23 -15.31 16.88
C SER A 81 -15.21 -14.43 15.63
N TYR A 82 -14.02 -13.95 15.24
CA TYR A 82 -13.83 -13.28 13.95
C TYR A 82 -12.52 -13.74 13.28
N ASP A 83 -12.45 -13.60 11.95
CA ASP A 83 -11.25 -13.87 11.16
C ASP A 83 -10.97 -12.73 10.19
N LEU A 84 -9.83 -12.07 10.37
CA LEU A 84 -9.35 -10.99 9.49
C LEU A 84 -8.50 -11.52 8.33
N GLY A 85 -8.05 -12.77 8.39
CA GLY A 85 -7.16 -13.38 7.41
C GLY A 85 -7.64 -13.20 5.96
N PRO A 86 -8.91 -13.55 5.65
CA PRO A 86 -9.45 -13.38 4.30
C PRO A 86 -9.44 -11.93 3.81
N ALA A 87 -9.93 -10.98 4.62
CA ALA A 87 -9.99 -9.56 4.24
C ALA A 87 -8.61 -8.95 4.03
N LEU A 88 -7.65 -9.28 4.92
CA LEU A 88 -6.25 -8.84 4.79
C LEU A 88 -5.58 -9.48 3.58
N GLY A 89 -5.86 -10.75 3.30
CA GLY A 89 -5.35 -11.46 2.13
C GLY A 89 -5.88 -10.86 0.82
N GLN A 90 -7.17 -10.52 0.78
CA GLN A 90 -7.79 -9.85 -0.37
C GLN A 90 -7.15 -8.48 -0.63
N LEU A 91 -6.96 -7.67 0.41
CA LEU A 91 -6.34 -6.35 0.29
C LEU A 91 -4.89 -6.43 -0.21
N GLN A 92 -4.11 -7.38 0.32
CA GLN A 92 -2.75 -7.63 -0.16
C GLN A 92 -2.76 -7.99 -1.66
N ALA A 93 -3.64 -8.90 -2.06
CA ALA A 93 -3.74 -9.33 -3.46
C ALA A 93 -4.18 -8.19 -4.40
N THR A 94 -5.06 -7.27 -3.95
CA THR A 94 -5.38 -6.05 -4.70
C THR A 94 -4.12 -5.20 -4.90
N LEU A 95 -3.39 -4.91 -3.83
CA LEU A 95 -2.18 -4.08 -3.89
C LEU A 95 -1.10 -4.70 -4.79
N ASP A 96 -0.93 -6.02 -4.71
CA ASP A 96 -0.02 -6.76 -5.58
C ASP A 96 -0.46 -6.65 -7.05
N ALA A 97 -1.75 -6.82 -7.35
CA ALA A 97 -2.27 -6.69 -8.71
C ALA A 97 -2.07 -5.27 -9.28
N LEU A 98 -2.29 -4.25 -8.46
CA LEU A 98 -2.04 -2.85 -8.84
C LEU A 98 -0.54 -2.57 -9.06
N GLU A 99 0.35 -3.10 -8.20
CA GLU A 99 1.80 -2.99 -8.41
C GLU A 99 2.24 -3.68 -9.70
N LYS A 100 1.81 -4.93 -9.93
CA LYS A 100 2.15 -5.68 -11.13
C LYS A 100 1.64 -4.98 -12.38
N TYR A 101 0.42 -4.43 -12.33
CA TYR A 101 -0.11 -3.63 -13.43
C TYR A 101 0.78 -2.42 -13.75
N ALA A 102 1.14 -1.62 -12.73
CA ALA A 102 2.01 -0.45 -12.94
C ALA A 102 3.39 -0.84 -13.50
N ARG A 103 3.96 -1.94 -13.00
CA ARG A 103 5.22 -2.52 -13.51
C ARG A 103 5.11 -2.94 -14.97
N THR A 104 3.98 -3.54 -15.35
CA THR A 104 3.73 -3.94 -16.74
C THR A 104 3.63 -2.73 -17.66
N LEU A 105 2.97 -1.64 -17.24
CA LEU A 105 2.96 -0.39 -17.99
C LEU A 105 4.38 0.19 -18.16
N ARG A 106 5.21 0.15 -17.10
CA ARG A 106 6.63 0.55 -17.17
C ARG A 106 7.42 -0.30 -18.15
N SER A 107 7.25 -1.63 -18.13
CA SER A 107 7.92 -2.53 -19.07
C SER A 107 7.55 -2.23 -20.52
N LEU A 108 6.28 -1.87 -20.78
CA LEU A 108 5.81 -1.50 -22.12
C LEU A 108 6.31 -0.15 -22.60
N ALA A 109 6.45 0.81 -21.68
CA ALA A 109 7.01 2.13 -21.97
C ALA A 109 8.51 2.05 -22.31
N GLY A 110 9.25 1.14 -21.65
CA GLY A 110 10.72 1.04 -21.76
C GLY A 110 11.33 0.62 -23.12
N ASP A 111 12.65 0.73 -23.19
CA ASP A 111 13.48 0.54 -24.40
C ASP A 111 13.80 -0.92 -24.79
N ARG A 112 14.37 -1.11 -25.99
CA ARG A 112 14.57 -2.36 -26.81
C ARG A 112 14.86 -3.72 -26.14
N GLU A 113 15.37 -3.79 -24.92
CA GLU A 113 15.45 -5.06 -24.14
C GLU A 113 14.10 -5.42 -23.47
N ALA A 114 13.02 -4.72 -23.85
CA ALA A 114 11.69 -4.78 -23.28
C ALA A 114 10.94 -6.09 -23.55
N GLU A 115 11.17 -6.82 -24.65
CA GLU A 115 10.29 -7.94 -25.03
C GLU A 115 10.23 -9.05 -23.97
N ALA A 116 11.37 -9.59 -23.54
CA ALA A 116 11.41 -10.58 -22.46
C ALA A 116 10.91 -10.02 -21.11
N ARG A 117 11.05 -8.70 -20.88
CA ARG A 117 10.56 -8.03 -19.67
C ARG A 117 9.05 -7.79 -19.70
N VAL A 118 8.47 -7.61 -20.89
CA VAL A 118 7.04 -7.44 -21.12
C VAL A 118 6.35 -8.79 -20.93
N ASP A 119 6.89 -9.88 -21.49
CA ASP A 119 6.34 -11.22 -21.29
C ASP A 119 6.38 -11.63 -19.81
N ALA A 120 7.52 -11.40 -19.13
CA ALA A 120 7.63 -11.66 -17.69
C ALA A 120 6.67 -10.79 -16.87
N ALA A 121 6.52 -9.50 -17.21
CA ALA A 121 5.59 -8.62 -16.51
C ALA A 121 4.11 -8.95 -16.77
N ALA A 122 3.78 -9.41 -17.99
CA ALA A 122 2.45 -9.89 -18.32
C ALA A 122 2.13 -11.18 -17.56
N GLN A 123 3.08 -12.11 -17.48
CA GLN A 123 2.92 -13.34 -16.68
C GLN A 123 2.75 -13.00 -15.19
N ASP A 124 3.60 -12.14 -14.63
CA ASP A 124 3.51 -11.67 -13.25
C ASP A 124 2.14 -11.03 -12.95
N LEU A 125 1.60 -10.25 -13.90
CA LEU A 125 0.29 -9.63 -13.78
C LEU A 125 -0.83 -10.69 -13.82
N SER A 126 -0.77 -11.64 -14.76
CA SER A 126 -1.74 -12.74 -14.86
C SER A 126 -1.76 -13.59 -13.58
N ASP A 127 -0.59 -13.92 -13.03
CA ASP A 127 -0.46 -14.67 -11.78
C ASP A 127 -1.06 -13.88 -10.61
N SER A 128 -0.82 -12.56 -10.54
CA SER A 128 -1.37 -11.71 -9.48
C SER A 128 -2.90 -11.53 -9.61
N VAL A 129 -3.44 -11.48 -10.82
CA VAL A 129 -4.88 -11.45 -11.08
C VAL A 129 -5.54 -12.78 -10.68
N GLN A 130 -4.85 -13.90 -10.92
CA GLN A 130 -5.31 -15.20 -10.48
C GLN A 130 -5.29 -15.33 -8.95
N ASP A 131 -4.25 -14.86 -8.26
CA ASP A 131 -4.23 -14.82 -6.79
C ASP A 131 -5.34 -13.92 -6.24
N LEU A 132 -5.54 -12.72 -6.82
CA LEU A 132 -6.66 -11.84 -6.46
C LEU A 132 -8.01 -12.57 -6.54
N LYS A 133 -8.25 -13.36 -7.59
CA LYS A 133 -9.46 -14.17 -7.73
C LYS A 133 -9.56 -15.25 -6.63
N LEU A 134 -8.47 -15.96 -6.36
CA LEU A 134 -8.41 -16.99 -5.31
C LEU A 134 -8.64 -16.42 -3.90
N ARG A 135 -8.25 -15.16 -3.68
CA ARG A 135 -8.39 -14.44 -2.41
C ARG A 135 -9.76 -13.77 -2.24
N GLY A 136 -10.71 -13.98 -3.16
CA GLY A 136 -12.06 -13.40 -3.09
C GLY A 136 -12.13 -11.94 -3.53
N GLY A 137 -11.18 -11.48 -4.35
CA GLY A 137 -11.23 -10.18 -5.01
C GLY A 137 -12.42 -10.03 -5.97
N ASP A 138 -12.64 -8.82 -6.46
CA ASP A 138 -13.73 -8.56 -7.42
C ASP A 138 -13.50 -9.33 -8.72
N GLU A 139 -14.33 -10.35 -8.97
CA GLU A 139 -14.17 -11.26 -10.10
C GLU A 139 -14.32 -10.54 -11.45
N THR A 140 -15.16 -9.52 -11.52
CA THR A 140 -15.35 -8.72 -12.74
C THR A 140 -14.10 -7.91 -13.01
N ALA A 141 -13.57 -7.27 -11.98
CA ALA A 141 -12.33 -6.52 -12.09
C ALA A 141 -11.14 -7.42 -12.48
N ALA A 142 -11.02 -8.59 -11.87
CA ALA A 142 -10.02 -9.59 -12.19
C ALA A 142 -10.11 -10.03 -13.67
N LYS A 143 -11.30 -10.31 -14.19
CA LYS A 143 -11.50 -10.66 -15.62
C LYS A 143 -11.07 -9.55 -16.57
N ILE A 144 -11.38 -8.29 -16.22
CA ILE A 144 -10.98 -7.13 -17.03
C ILE A 144 -9.46 -6.98 -17.04
N LEU A 145 -8.80 -7.12 -15.89
CA LEU A 145 -7.34 -7.06 -15.79
C LEU A 145 -6.65 -8.23 -16.48
N ALA A 146 -7.20 -9.45 -16.40
CA ALA A 146 -6.70 -10.61 -17.15
C ALA A 146 -6.75 -10.34 -18.65
N THR A 147 -7.86 -9.78 -19.15
CA THR A 147 -7.99 -9.39 -20.56
C THR A 147 -6.94 -8.35 -20.97
N ALA A 148 -6.65 -7.39 -20.09
CA ALA A 148 -5.60 -6.40 -20.32
C ALA A 148 -4.19 -7.02 -20.32
N ALA A 149 -3.95 -8.05 -19.50
CA ALA A 149 -2.69 -8.80 -19.45
C ALA A 149 -2.48 -9.68 -20.70
N ASP A 150 -3.53 -10.41 -21.12
CA ASP A 150 -3.49 -11.27 -22.32
C ASP A 150 -3.20 -10.48 -23.61
N ALA A 151 -3.65 -9.21 -23.67
CA ALA A 151 -3.38 -8.32 -24.78
C ALA A 151 -1.89 -7.95 -24.93
N LEU A 152 -1.07 -8.19 -23.90
CA LEU A 152 0.34 -7.79 -23.83
C LEU A 152 1.33 -8.87 -24.23
N GLY A 153 0.97 -10.16 -24.07
CA GLY A 153 1.85 -11.30 -24.37
C GLY A 153 2.09 -11.57 -25.86
N ARG A 154 1.80 -10.61 -26.75
CA ARG A 154 2.09 -10.71 -28.19
C ARG A 154 3.31 -9.84 -28.47
N GLN A 155 4.30 -10.34 -29.23
CA GLN A 155 5.48 -9.55 -29.60
C GLN A 155 5.07 -8.23 -30.28
N LEU A 156 5.50 -7.10 -29.70
CA LEU A 156 5.14 -5.74 -30.16
C LEU A 156 6.38 -5.00 -30.67
N THR A 157 6.36 -4.61 -31.95
CA THR A 157 7.33 -3.65 -32.50
C THR A 157 7.25 -2.31 -31.75
N THR A 158 8.31 -1.49 -31.79
CA THR A 158 8.35 -0.17 -31.12
C THR A 158 7.16 0.73 -31.46
N ALA A 159 6.70 0.73 -32.72
CA ALA A 159 5.53 1.52 -33.15
C ALA A 159 4.21 0.98 -32.58
N GLN A 160 4.13 -0.32 -32.31
CA GLN A 160 2.95 -0.97 -31.73
C GLN A 160 2.89 -0.80 -30.21
N ARG A 161 4.03 -0.58 -29.52
CA ARG A 161 4.07 -0.43 -28.05
C ARG A 161 3.23 0.75 -27.55
N LYS A 162 3.28 1.91 -28.20
CA LYS A 162 2.46 3.07 -27.79
C LYS A 162 0.96 2.76 -27.90
N ASN A 163 0.55 2.09 -28.97
CA ASN A 163 -0.85 1.70 -29.17
C ASN A 163 -1.27 0.58 -28.20
N ALA A 164 -0.39 -0.39 -27.94
CA ALA A 164 -0.63 -1.43 -26.94
C ALA A 164 -0.76 -0.83 -25.54
N LEU A 165 0.13 0.07 -25.15
CA LEU A 165 0.07 0.80 -23.89
C LEU A 165 -1.26 1.56 -23.76
N ARG A 166 -1.68 2.29 -24.80
CA ARG A 166 -2.99 2.96 -24.84
C ARG A 166 -4.15 1.97 -24.65
N ASN A 167 -4.14 0.87 -25.41
CA ASN A 167 -5.21 -0.13 -25.39
C ASN A 167 -5.30 -0.87 -24.04
N THR A 168 -4.16 -1.22 -23.46
CA THR A 168 -4.09 -1.88 -22.14
C THR A 168 -4.59 -0.95 -21.05
N MET A 169 -4.18 0.32 -21.06
CA MET A 169 -4.66 1.30 -20.10
C MET A 169 -6.16 1.57 -20.22
N ALA A 170 -6.68 1.69 -21.44
CA ALA A 170 -8.10 1.87 -21.70
C ALA A 170 -8.92 0.63 -21.30
N THR A 171 -8.44 -0.57 -21.65
CA THR A 171 -9.10 -1.86 -21.31
C THR A 171 -9.12 -2.08 -19.80
N ALA A 172 -8.02 -1.79 -19.11
CA ALA A 172 -7.91 -2.01 -17.66
C ALA A 172 -8.74 -1.03 -16.83
N GLN A 173 -9.04 0.18 -17.36
CA GLN A 173 -9.63 1.27 -16.60
C GLN A 173 -10.90 0.88 -15.81
N PRO A 174 -11.92 0.20 -16.39
CA PRO A 174 -13.11 -0.17 -15.63
C PRO A 174 -12.80 -1.20 -14.53
N GLY A 175 -11.81 -2.07 -14.76
CA GLY A 175 -11.34 -3.02 -13.75
C GLY A 175 -10.65 -2.33 -12.59
N LEU A 176 -9.81 -1.32 -12.86
CA LEU A 176 -9.18 -0.51 -11.82
C LEU A 176 -10.21 0.23 -10.96
N GLU A 177 -11.28 0.76 -11.57
CA GLU A 177 -12.37 1.44 -10.86
C GLU A 177 -13.17 0.48 -9.96
N LEU A 178 -13.46 -0.73 -10.46
CA LEU A 178 -14.08 -1.78 -9.65
C LEU A 178 -13.19 -2.25 -8.50
N LEU A 179 -11.88 -2.40 -8.72
CA LEU A 179 -10.94 -2.74 -7.64
C LEU A 179 -10.89 -1.65 -6.58
N ALA A 180 -10.85 -0.39 -6.98
CA ALA A 180 -10.86 0.71 -6.04
C ALA A 180 -12.14 0.68 -5.19
N ALA A 181 -13.30 0.60 -5.82
CA ALA A 181 -14.60 0.60 -5.15
C ALA A 181 -14.83 -0.63 -4.25
N SER A 182 -14.38 -1.82 -4.67
CA SER A 182 -14.48 -3.04 -3.86
C SER A 182 -13.52 -3.02 -2.67
N SER A 183 -12.29 -2.55 -2.88
CA SER A 183 -11.30 -2.44 -1.81
C SER A 183 -11.67 -1.41 -0.76
N HIS A 184 -12.25 -0.28 -1.16
CA HIS A 184 -12.77 0.72 -0.20
C HIS A 184 -13.87 0.13 0.68
N ARG A 185 -14.79 -0.65 0.09
CA ARG A 185 -15.81 -1.37 0.87
C ARG A 185 -15.18 -2.35 1.86
N ALA A 186 -14.18 -3.12 1.45
CA ALA A 186 -13.47 -4.04 2.35
C ALA A 186 -12.71 -3.29 3.47
N LEU A 187 -12.04 -2.18 3.14
CA LEU A 187 -11.29 -1.34 4.07
C LEU A 187 -12.20 -0.63 5.08
N SER A 188 -13.43 -0.28 4.69
CA SER A 188 -14.40 0.37 5.58
C SER A 188 -14.81 -0.50 6.78
N ALA A 189 -14.65 -1.82 6.70
CA ALA A 189 -14.94 -2.74 7.80
C ALA A 189 -13.79 -2.87 8.82
N LEU A 190 -12.54 -2.60 8.41
CA LEU A 190 -11.36 -2.79 9.25
C LEU A 190 -11.32 -1.91 10.51
N PRO A 191 -11.76 -0.64 10.51
CA PRO A 191 -11.81 0.19 11.72
C PRO A 191 -12.63 -0.45 12.85
N GLY A 192 -13.74 -1.12 12.53
CA GLY A 192 -14.55 -1.84 13.53
C GLY A 192 -13.78 -2.95 14.24
N TYR A 193 -12.93 -3.67 13.50
CA TYR A 193 -12.08 -4.71 14.07
C TYR A 193 -10.89 -4.13 14.86
N LEU A 194 -10.32 -3.01 14.44
CA LEU A 194 -9.30 -2.32 15.23
C LEU A 194 -9.86 -1.84 16.58
N SER A 195 -11.11 -1.36 16.61
CA SER A 195 -11.81 -1.04 17.86
C SER A 195 -11.91 -2.25 18.79
N VAL A 196 -12.26 -3.43 18.24
CA VAL A 196 -12.31 -4.68 19.01
C VAL A 196 -10.95 -5.01 19.64
N LEU A 197 -9.86 -4.89 18.87
CA LEU A 197 -8.51 -5.15 19.36
C LEU A 197 -8.14 -4.18 20.49
N ARG A 198 -8.41 -2.88 20.29
CA ARG A 198 -8.17 -1.82 21.27
C ARG A 198 -8.95 -2.06 22.56
N ASP A 199 -10.23 -2.38 22.47
CA ASP A 199 -11.09 -2.60 23.63
C ASP A 199 -10.66 -3.82 24.43
N SER A 200 -10.26 -4.91 23.76
CA SER A 200 -9.73 -6.09 24.44
C SER A 200 -8.41 -5.81 25.14
N LEU A 201 -7.52 -5.03 24.51
CA LEU A 201 -6.28 -4.58 25.16
C LEU A 201 -6.61 -3.77 26.43
N LEU A 202 -7.51 -2.80 26.35
CA LEU A 202 -7.87 -1.95 27.49
C LEU A 202 -8.56 -2.72 28.61
N ARG A 203 -9.47 -3.64 28.29
CA ARG A 203 -10.10 -4.52 29.29
C ARG A 203 -9.06 -5.34 30.03
N HIS A 204 -8.17 -5.99 29.30
CA HIS A 204 -7.10 -6.77 29.91
C HIS A 204 -6.16 -5.89 30.75
N ALA A 205 -5.78 -4.73 30.20
CA ALA A 205 -4.89 -3.79 30.87
C ALA A 205 -5.46 -3.26 32.19
N ASN A 206 -6.76 -2.99 32.24
CA ASN A 206 -7.43 -2.55 33.46
C ASN A 206 -7.51 -3.66 34.51
N PHE A 207 -7.68 -4.91 34.08
CA PHE A 207 -7.72 -6.06 34.99
C PHE A 207 -6.35 -6.35 35.64
N SER A 208 -5.26 -6.22 34.88
CA SER A 208 -3.90 -6.54 35.33
C SER A 208 -3.09 -5.32 35.80
N ARG A 209 -3.72 -4.15 35.91
CA ARG A 209 -3.01 -2.89 36.16
C ARG A 209 -2.33 -2.89 37.53
N PRO A 210 -1.00 -2.65 37.63
CA PRO A 210 -0.29 -2.61 38.91
C PRO A 210 -0.77 -1.46 39.83
N ARG A 211 -0.36 -1.49 41.11
CA ARG A 211 -0.77 -0.47 42.09
C ARG A 211 -0.30 0.93 41.69
N TYR A 212 -1.16 1.93 41.92
CA TYR A 212 -0.82 3.33 41.63
C TYR A 212 0.42 3.80 42.40
N GLY A 213 1.26 4.62 41.75
CA GLY A 213 2.48 5.19 42.32
C GLY A 213 3.70 4.26 42.31
N SER A 214 3.59 3.05 41.75
CA SER A 214 4.73 2.14 41.62
C SER A 214 5.47 2.31 40.29
N TRP A 215 6.74 1.90 40.26
CA TRP A 215 7.54 1.89 39.03
C TRP A 215 6.98 0.90 38.00
N GLU A 216 6.49 -0.25 38.45
CA GLU A 216 5.85 -1.26 37.60
C GLU A 216 4.60 -0.68 36.93
N ARG A 217 3.82 0.14 37.65
CA ARG A 217 2.67 0.82 37.08
C ARG A 217 3.06 1.81 35.99
N TYR A 218 4.14 2.57 36.19
CA TYR A 218 4.64 3.49 35.17
C TYR A 218 5.06 2.73 33.89
N GLN A 219 5.87 1.67 34.02
CA GLN A 219 6.30 0.86 32.87
C GLN A 219 5.13 0.18 32.16
N PHE A 220 4.17 -0.34 32.93
CA PHE A 220 2.96 -0.94 32.40
C PHE A 220 2.14 0.08 31.60
N ASP A 221 1.86 1.25 32.17
CA ASP A 221 1.07 2.29 31.53
C ASP A 221 1.76 2.81 30.25
N LEU A 222 3.09 2.92 30.24
CA LEU A 222 3.87 3.22 29.02
C LEU A 222 3.69 2.16 27.94
N ALA A 223 3.83 0.87 28.28
CA ALA A 223 3.68 -0.21 27.33
C ALA A 223 2.27 -0.26 26.72
N ILE A 224 1.23 0.00 27.53
CA ILE A 224 -0.15 0.13 27.04
C ILE A 224 -0.31 1.35 26.13
N ALA A 225 0.25 2.50 26.52
CA ALA A 225 0.21 3.71 25.70
C ALA A 225 0.88 3.52 24.32
N ASP A 226 2.02 2.83 24.27
CA ASP A 226 2.71 2.52 23.01
C ASP A 226 1.89 1.57 22.12
N ARG A 227 1.19 0.59 22.72
CA ARG A 227 0.27 -0.28 21.97
C ARG A 227 -0.96 0.45 21.44
N LEU A 228 -1.50 1.40 22.20
CA LEU A 228 -2.60 2.25 21.73
C LEU A 228 -2.15 3.12 20.55
N ARG A 229 -0.95 3.70 20.64
CA ARG A 229 -0.33 4.43 19.53
C ARG A 229 -0.12 3.55 18.30
N GLU A 230 0.25 2.28 18.48
CA GLU A 230 0.36 1.31 17.38
C GLU A 230 -0.98 1.11 16.64
N PHE A 231 -2.12 1.10 17.35
CA PHE A 231 -3.43 1.01 16.70
C PHE A 231 -3.80 2.27 15.92
N GLU A 232 -3.55 3.47 16.46
CA GLU A 232 -3.75 4.75 15.76
C GLU A 232 -2.89 4.81 14.48
N GLN A 233 -1.66 4.31 14.58
CA GLN A 233 -0.73 4.17 13.47
C GLN A 233 -1.25 3.22 12.39
N ILE A 234 -1.75 2.05 12.77
CA ILE A 234 -2.36 1.09 11.83
C ILE A 234 -3.57 1.71 11.14
N GLU A 235 -4.43 2.43 11.86
CA GLU A 235 -5.61 3.07 11.29
C GLU A 235 -5.24 4.14 10.25
N ALA A 236 -4.28 5.01 10.57
CA ALA A 236 -3.78 6.02 9.64
C ALA A 236 -3.16 5.37 8.38
N ALA A 237 -2.42 4.27 8.54
CA ALA A 237 -1.85 3.53 7.42
C ALA A 237 -2.93 2.91 6.53
N LEU A 238 -3.98 2.31 7.09
CA LEU A 238 -5.11 1.77 6.33
C LEU A 238 -5.84 2.86 5.53
N GLN A 239 -6.06 4.03 6.13
CA GLN A 239 -6.67 5.17 5.43
C GLN A 239 -5.80 5.65 4.27
N ALA A 240 -4.48 5.71 4.46
CA ALA A 240 -3.55 6.08 3.40
C ALA A 240 -3.50 5.01 2.28
N SER A 241 -3.55 3.72 2.63
CA SER A 241 -3.67 2.63 1.65
C SER A 241 -4.98 2.73 0.85
N ASP A 242 -6.12 2.99 1.52
CA ASP A 242 -7.42 3.21 0.86
C ASP A 242 -7.33 4.37 -0.13
N LYS A 243 -6.80 5.51 0.31
CA LYS A 243 -6.62 6.69 -0.54
C LYS A 243 -5.71 6.41 -1.74
N ALA A 244 -4.63 5.65 -1.55
CA ALA A 244 -3.74 5.27 -2.65
C ALA A 244 -4.44 4.37 -3.67
N ILE A 245 -5.19 3.36 -3.21
CA ILE A 245 -6.00 2.49 -4.07
C ILE A 245 -7.05 3.31 -4.82
N GLN A 246 -7.75 4.23 -4.14
CA GLN A 246 -8.74 5.13 -4.74
C GLN A 246 -8.15 6.09 -5.79
N ALA A 247 -6.91 6.55 -5.60
CA ALA A 247 -6.23 7.44 -6.54
C ALA A 247 -5.66 6.73 -7.78
N PHE A 248 -5.58 5.39 -7.75
CA PHE A 248 -4.95 4.60 -8.81
C PHE A 248 -5.65 4.74 -10.18
N PRO A 249 -7.01 4.64 -10.28
CA PRO A 249 -7.71 4.77 -11.56
C PRO A 249 -7.57 6.18 -12.17
N ASP A 250 -7.54 7.22 -11.33
CA ASP A 250 -7.33 8.61 -11.77
C ASP A 250 -5.91 8.83 -12.30
N THR A 251 -4.92 8.23 -11.63
CA THR A 251 -3.52 8.23 -12.08
C THR A 251 -3.37 7.54 -13.43
N ASN A 252 -4.02 6.38 -13.63
CA ASN A 252 -4.04 5.68 -14.91
C ASN A 252 -4.68 6.54 -16.02
N ARG A 253 -5.83 7.17 -15.76
CA ARG A 253 -6.49 8.09 -16.71
C ARG A 253 -5.58 9.25 -17.12
N GLN A 254 -4.88 9.87 -16.18
CA GLN A 254 -3.97 10.97 -16.51
C GLN A 254 -2.74 10.51 -17.29
N LEU A 255 -2.17 9.36 -16.96
CA LEU A 255 -1.08 8.78 -17.73
C LEU A 255 -1.52 8.46 -19.16
N LEU A 256 -2.72 7.92 -19.34
CA LEU A 256 -3.30 7.65 -20.66
C LEU A 256 -3.43 8.93 -21.49
N GLN A 257 -3.98 9.99 -20.90
CA GLN A 257 -4.09 11.32 -21.54
C GLN A 257 -2.72 11.90 -21.90
N SER A 258 -1.70 11.64 -21.10
CA SER A 258 -0.34 12.14 -21.36
C SER A 258 0.34 11.52 -22.58
N LEU A 259 -0.08 10.31 -22.98
CA LEU A 259 0.37 9.69 -24.22
C LEU A 259 -0.10 10.46 -25.46
N ASP A 260 -1.24 11.14 -25.37
CA ASP A 260 -1.86 11.92 -26.44
C ASP A 260 -1.46 13.40 -26.37
N ALA A 261 -1.29 13.93 -25.16
CA ALA A 261 -0.89 15.30 -24.89
C ALA A 261 0.30 15.34 -23.90
N PRO A 262 1.56 15.31 -24.39
CA PRO A 262 2.77 15.25 -23.56
C PRO A 262 2.96 16.44 -22.61
N GLN A 263 2.25 17.55 -22.85
CA GLN A 263 2.27 18.75 -21.99
C GLN A 263 1.22 18.71 -20.85
N SER A 264 0.47 17.61 -20.72
CA SER A 264 -0.55 17.47 -19.67
C SER A 264 0.06 17.53 -18.27
N LYS A 265 -0.66 18.18 -17.35
CA LYS A 265 -0.26 18.24 -15.93
C LYS A 265 -0.55 16.87 -15.29
N LEU A 266 0.51 16.14 -14.93
CA LEU A 266 0.44 14.86 -14.22
C LEU A 266 0.18 15.04 -12.71
N GLN A 267 -0.90 15.75 -12.34
CA GLN A 267 -1.17 16.10 -10.94
C GLN A 267 -1.53 14.87 -10.09
N ALA A 268 -2.37 13.96 -10.60
CA ALA A 268 -2.75 12.74 -9.89
C ALA A 268 -1.55 11.83 -9.63
N LEU A 269 -0.62 11.72 -10.61
CA LEU A 269 0.64 11.00 -10.41
C LEU A 269 1.49 11.62 -9.29
N ARG A 270 1.57 12.96 -9.24
CA ARG A 270 2.29 13.65 -8.16
C ARG A 270 1.65 13.42 -6.80
N ASP A 271 0.33 13.48 -6.74
CA ASP A 271 -0.44 13.25 -5.51
C ASP A 271 -0.30 11.80 -5.04
N PHE A 272 -0.38 10.83 -5.96
CA PHE A 272 -0.14 9.41 -5.69
C PHE A 272 1.28 9.15 -5.19
N ALA A 273 2.29 9.70 -5.87
CA ALA A 273 3.69 9.58 -5.44
C ALA A 273 3.95 10.26 -4.08
N ALA A 274 3.26 11.37 -3.80
CA ALA A 274 3.34 12.03 -2.50
C ALA A 274 2.74 11.16 -1.39
N GLU A 275 1.60 10.52 -1.63
CA GLU A 275 0.98 9.58 -0.69
C GLU A 275 1.85 8.35 -0.45
N ALA A 276 2.41 7.77 -1.52
CA ALA A 276 3.36 6.65 -1.43
C ALA A 276 4.59 6.99 -0.57
N ARG A 277 5.12 8.22 -0.70
CA ARG A 277 6.23 8.71 0.13
C ARG A 277 5.81 8.93 1.59
N ARG A 278 4.60 9.44 1.85
CA ARG A 278 4.06 9.60 3.21
C ARG A 278 3.98 8.24 3.90
N LEU A 279 3.39 7.25 3.24
CA LEU A 279 3.34 5.86 3.72
C LEU A 279 4.74 5.33 4.03
N ARG A 280 5.69 5.46 3.09
CA ARG A 280 7.06 4.97 3.31
C ARG A 280 7.76 5.64 4.48
N ASN A 281 7.67 6.96 4.57
CA ASN A 281 8.29 7.73 5.66
C ASN A 281 7.68 7.34 7.01
N PHE A 282 6.36 7.16 7.05
CA PHE A 282 5.67 6.66 8.23
C PHE A 282 6.28 5.35 8.73
N TYR A 283 6.52 4.35 7.86
CA TYR A 283 7.15 3.09 8.28
C TYR A 283 8.62 3.21 8.68
N ARG A 284 9.37 4.09 8.02
CA ARG A 284 10.77 4.33 8.37
C ARG A 284 10.89 4.93 9.76
N ASP A 285 9.95 5.78 10.15
CA ASP A 285 9.96 6.50 11.41
C ASP A 285 9.34 5.69 12.56
N LEU A 286 8.80 4.49 12.27
CA LEU A 286 8.42 3.53 13.31
C LEU A 286 9.68 2.91 13.93
N PRO A 287 9.79 2.85 15.26
CA PRO A 287 10.93 2.18 15.89
C PRO A 287 11.01 0.72 15.42
N ALA A 288 12.20 0.33 14.96
CA ALA A 288 12.52 -1.08 14.73
C ALA A 288 12.38 -1.81 16.06
N LYS A 289 11.57 -2.87 16.08
CA LYS A 289 11.47 -3.75 17.25
C LYS A 289 12.73 -4.59 17.37
#